data_AF-A0AAV1WG84-F1
#
_entry.id   AF-A0AAV1WG84-F1
#
_cell.length_a   1.000
_cell.length_b   1.000
_cell.length_c   1.000
_cell.angle_alpha   90.00
_cell.angle_beta   90.00
_cell.angle_gamma   90.00
#
_symmetry.space_group_name_H-M   'P 1'
#
loop_
_entity.id
_entity.type
_entity.pdbx_description
1 polymer ?
#
loop_
_entity_poly.entity_id
_entity_poly.type
_entity_poly.pdbx_seq_one_letter_code
_entity_poly.pdbx_strand_id
1 'polypeptide(L)'
;MTDGSTTEGIDSDTAIKVTTMQFLHNVIGSHTIGDSRRTSFRQRLYNQSANGKVDFTLDQNYAAKLRTKCPKSGGDQNLFVLDFVTPTKFDNNYFKNLLANKGLLSSDEILLTKNKVSADLVEEELEYFFYHSWSCSMAPLQRFQWQRTSHGFRFMPSTWSPTYVEWFQSNPSYSRRSRRQEGEPQWRNTDTFGETRK
;
A
#
# COMPACT_ATOMS: atom_id res chain seq x y z
N MET A 1 -30.53 35.05 1.09
CA MET A 1 -29.16 34.57 0.84
C MET A 1 -28.78 33.68 2.01
N THR A 2 -28.87 32.37 1.82
CA THR A 2 -28.30 31.38 2.74
C THR A 2 -27.57 30.40 1.85
N ASP A 3 -26.25 30.37 1.95
CA ASP A 3 -25.49 29.23 1.45
C ASP A 3 -25.94 27.98 2.23
N GLY A 4 -26.10 26.88 1.52
CA GLY A 4 -26.46 25.59 2.08
C GLY A 4 -25.51 24.59 1.50
N SER A 5 -24.42 24.34 2.21
CA SER A 5 -23.41 23.34 1.87
C SER A 5 -24.08 21.99 1.61
N THR A 6 -24.09 21.55 0.35
CA THR A 6 -24.41 20.18 -0.03
C THR A 6 -23.36 19.25 0.55
N THR A 7 -23.73 18.47 1.56
CA THR A 7 -22.98 17.26 1.93
C THR A 7 -23.12 16.27 0.78
N GLU A 8 -22.19 16.30 -0.18
CA GLU A 8 -22.08 15.24 -1.17
C GLU A 8 -21.70 13.95 -0.44
N GLY A 9 -22.67 13.04 -0.31
CA GLY A 9 -22.38 11.68 0.12
C GLY A 9 -21.43 11.02 -0.87
N ILE A 10 -20.43 10.28 -0.37
CA ILE A 10 -19.54 9.49 -1.22
C ILE A 10 -20.41 8.48 -1.98
N ASP A 11 -20.52 8.64 -3.31
CA ASP A 11 -21.26 7.69 -4.13
C ASP A 11 -20.67 6.27 -4.02
N SER A 12 -21.52 5.27 -4.17
CA SER A 12 -21.19 3.84 -4.07
C SER A 12 -19.99 3.42 -4.92
N ASP A 13 -19.84 3.97 -6.14
CA ASP A 13 -18.69 3.69 -7.01
C ASP A 13 -17.38 4.24 -6.42
N THR A 14 -17.45 5.43 -5.80
CA THR A 14 -16.29 6.04 -5.11
C THR A 14 -15.93 5.24 -3.86
N ALA A 15 -16.91 4.77 -3.10
CA ALA A 15 -16.68 3.94 -1.92
C ALA A 15 -16.03 2.59 -2.27
N ILE A 16 -16.46 1.95 -3.36
CA ILE A 16 -15.86 0.70 -3.86
C ILE A 16 -14.41 0.93 -4.29
N LYS A 17 -14.14 2.02 -5.02
CA LYS A 17 -12.78 2.37 -5.46
C LYS A 17 -11.84 2.61 -4.28
N VAL A 18 -12.28 3.37 -3.26
CA VAL A 18 -11.50 3.61 -2.04
C VAL A 18 -11.19 2.30 -1.30
N THR A 19 -12.20 1.45 -1.11
CA THR A 19 -12.03 0.16 -0.43
C THR A 19 -11.06 -0.76 -1.19
N THR A 20 -11.12 -0.76 -2.52
CA THR A 20 -10.22 -1.55 -3.36
C THR A 20 -8.78 -1.06 -3.28
N MET A 21 -8.55 0.26 -3.31
CA MET A 21 -7.21 0.83 -3.18
C MET A 21 -6.60 0.55 -1.80
N GLN A 22 -7.41 0.61 -0.73
CA GLN A 22 -6.97 0.24 0.62
C GLN A 22 -6.56 -1.24 0.71
N PHE A 23 -7.34 -2.12 0.10
CA PHE A 23 -7.01 -3.55 0.05
C PHE A 23 -5.70 -3.80 -0.71
N LEU A 24 -5.52 -3.15 -1.87
CA LEU A 24 -4.29 -3.24 -2.66
C LEU A 24 -3.07 -2.75 -1.88
N HIS A 25 -3.18 -1.60 -1.20
CA HIS A 25 -2.14 -1.06 -0.31
C HIS A 25 -1.71 -2.11 0.72
N ASN A 26 -2.68 -2.69 1.43
CA ASN A 26 -2.39 -3.69 2.45
C ASN A 26 -1.70 -4.94 1.86
N VAL A 27 -2.15 -5.46 0.72
CA VAL A 27 -1.55 -6.64 0.07
C VAL A 27 -0.13 -6.36 -0.41
N ILE A 28 0.11 -5.20 -1.02
CA ILE A 28 1.43 -4.79 -1.53
C ILE A 28 2.44 -4.66 -0.39
N GLY A 29 1.98 -4.33 0.82
CA GLY A 29 2.79 -4.38 2.03
C GLY A 29 3.50 -5.72 2.27
N SER A 30 2.99 -6.83 1.72
CA SER A 30 3.67 -8.14 1.79
C SER A 30 5.03 -8.19 1.08
N HIS A 31 5.28 -7.29 0.13
CA HIS A 31 6.55 -7.17 -0.57
C HIS A 31 7.68 -6.61 0.30
N THR A 32 7.43 -6.31 1.58
CA THR A 32 8.50 -6.02 2.54
C THR A 32 9.44 -7.21 2.80
N ILE A 33 9.03 -8.44 2.48
CA ILE A 33 9.90 -9.62 2.53
C ILE A 33 9.88 -10.34 1.19
N GLY A 34 10.99 -11.00 0.90
CA GLY A 34 11.12 -11.94 -0.21
C GLY A 34 11.78 -11.32 -1.43
N ASP A 35 11.78 -12.12 -2.49
CA ASP A 35 12.54 -11.84 -3.69
C ASP A 35 11.64 -11.74 -4.91
N SER A 36 12.04 -10.89 -5.85
CA SER A 36 11.50 -10.85 -7.20
C SER A 36 12.50 -11.39 -8.20
N ARG A 37 11.97 -12.10 -9.21
CA ARG A 37 12.76 -12.46 -10.38
C ARG A 37 12.99 -11.24 -11.24
N ARG A 38 14.17 -11.18 -11.87
CA ARG A 38 14.53 -10.15 -12.84
C ARG A 38 13.45 -9.88 -13.88
N THR A 39 12.82 -10.93 -14.40
CA THR A 39 11.78 -10.82 -15.44
C THR A 39 10.64 -9.88 -15.05
N SER A 40 10.32 -9.80 -13.76
CA SER A 40 9.20 -9.02 -13.24
C SER A 40 9.42 -7.51 -13.28
N PHE A 41 10.68 -7.04 -13.23
CA PHE A 41 10.98 -5.61 -13.19
C PHE A 41 11.97 -5.15 -14.28
N ARG A 42 12.52 -6.07 -15.09
CA ARG A 42 13.48 -5.72 -16.16
C ARG A 42 12.93 -4.68 -17.13
N GLN A 43 11.65 -4.75 -17.47
CA GLN A 43 11.01 -3.78 -18.34
C GLN A 43 11.14 -2.35 -17.77
N ARG A 44 11.02 -2.22 -16.44
CA ARG A 44 11.18 -0.95 -15.71
C ARG A 44 12.56 -0.31 -15.90
N LEU A 45 13.62 -1.12 -16.00
CA LEU A 45 15.00 -0.62 -16.13
C LEU A 45 15.38 -0.19 -17.55
N TYR A 46 14.67 -0.66 -18.57
CA TYR A 46 15.13 -0.55 -19.95
C TYR A 46 14.10 -0.08 -20.96
N ASN A 47 12.81 -0.37 -20.78
CA ASN A 47 11.80 -0.07 -21.79
C ASN A 47 10.36 -0.06 -21.25
N GLN A 48 10.13 0.57 -20.09
CA GLN A 48 8.79 0.60 -19.46
C GLN A 48 7.76 1.28 -20.37
N SER A 49 8.13 2.45 -20.91
CA SER A 49 7.26 3.28 -21.75
C SER A 49 7.52 3.09 -23.25
N ALA A 50 8.07 1.93 -23.66
CA ALA A 50 8.41 1.64 -25.06
C ALA A 50 9.37 2.66 -25.74
N ASN A 51 10.12 3.43 -24.96
CA ASN A 51 11.02 4.50 -25.42
C ASN A 51 12.52 4.17 -25.25
N GLY A 52 12.85 2.95 -24.86
CA GLY A 52 14.22 2.49 -24.61
C GLY A 52 14.89 3.13 -23.39
N LYS A 53 14.12 3.80 -22.52
CA LYS A 53 14.60 4.47 -21.31
C LYS A 53 14.14 3.74 -20.05
N VAL A 54 14.85 4.01 -18.96
CA VAL A 54 14.43 3.65 -17.61
C VAL A 54 13.14 4.40 -17.27
N ASP A 55 12.29 3.75 -16.48
CA ASP A 55 11.08 4.33 -15.91
C ASP A 55 11.41 5.63 -15.16
N PHE A 56 10.62 6.68 -15.42
CA PHE A 56 10.82 8.00 -14.82
C PHE A 56 10.36 8.04 -13.35
N THR A 57 9.50 7.11 -12.94
CA THR A 57 9.03 6.96 -11.56
C THR A 57 10.05 6.25 -10.67
N LEU A 58 11.12 5.70 -11.25
CA LEU A 58 12.19 5.02 -10.51
C LEU A 58 13.35 5.99 -10.29
N ASP A 59 13.88 6.02 -9.07
CA ASP A 59 15.08 6.78 -8.74
C ASP A 59 16.24 6.37 -9.67
N GLN A 60 16.82 7.36 -10.33
CA GLN A 60 17.80 7.13 -11.40
C GLN A 60 19.10 6.52 -10.86
N ASN A 61 19.48 6.90 -9.64
CA ASN A 61 20.66 6.35 -8.98
C ASN A 61 20.44 4.89 -8.57
N TYR A 62 19.25 4.58 -8.03
CA TYR A 62 18.85 3.22 -7.71
C TYR A 62 18.74 2.34 -8.96
N ALA A 63 18.16 2.86 -10.03
CA ALA A 63 18.11 2.17 -11.31
C ALA A 63 19.52 1.87 -11.87
N ALA A 64 20.45 2.81 -11.77
CA ALA A 64 21.85 2.61 -12.16
C ALA A 64 22.49 1.47 -11.36
N LYS A 65 22.26 1.44 -10.03
CA LYS A 65 22.72 0.34 -9.16
C LYS A 65 22.12 -1.00 -9.57
N LEU A 66 20.81 -1.07 -9.82
CA LEU A 66 20.14 -2.29 -10.27
C LEU A 66 20.70 -2.78 -11.61
N ARG A 67 20.96 -1.88 -12.56
CA ARG A 67 21.52 -2.22 -13.88
C ARG A 67 22.91 -2.85 -13.82
N THR A 68 23.73 -2.55 -12.80
CA THR A 68 25.03 -3.23 -12.62
C THR A 68 24.87 -4.73 -12.39
N LYS A 69 23.77 -5.14 -11.72
CA LYS A 69 23.45 -6.53 -11.41
C LYS A 69 22.45 -7.14 -12.39
N CYS A 70 21.74 -6.31 -13.15
CA CYS A 70 20.67 -6.68 -14.07
C CYS A 70 20.97 -6.21 -15.50
N PRO A 71 21.78 -6.94 -16.29
CA PRO A 71 21.99 -6.65 -17.72
C PRO A 71 20.69 -6.69 -18.53
N LYS A 72 20.73 -6.11 -19.74
CA LYS A 72 19.57 -6.05 -20.68
C LYS A 72 19.05 -7.45 -21.05
N SER A 73 19.94 -8.42 -21.17
CA SER A 73 19.63 -9.81 -21.53
C SER A 73 20.32 -10.79 -20.59
N GLY A 74 19.70 -11.97 -20.42
CA GLY A 74 20.21 -13.05 -19.58
C GLY A 74 19.92 -12.87 -18.09
N GLY A 75 20.21 -13.91 -17.32
CA GLY A 75 20.04 -13.94 -15.85
C GLY A 75 18.60 -13.74 -15.38
N ASP A 76 17.63 -14.19 -16.17
CA ASP A 76 16.19 -14.03 -15.90
C ASP A 76 15.75 -14.73 -14.60
N GLN A 77 16.48 -15.75 -14.17
CA GLN A 77 16.25 -16.46 -12.91
C GLN A 77 16.92 -15.81 -11.69
N ASN A 78 17.68 -14.74 -11.88
CA ASN A 78 18.34 -14.07 -10.77
C ASN A 78 17.30 -13.38 -9.88
N LEU A 79 17.45 -13.60 -8.58
CA LEU A 79 16.59 -13.06 -7.54
C LEU A 79 17.13 -11.73 -7.02
N PHE A 80 16.20 -10.83 -6.71
CA PHE A 80 16.47 -9.52 -6.14
C PHE A 80 15.52 -9.30 -4.98
N VAL A 81 16.08 -8.92 -3.84
CA VAL A 81 15.31 -8.55 -2.66
C VAL A 81 14.36 -7.40 -2.98
N LEU A 82 13.09 -7.54 -2.57
CA LEU A 82 12.08 -6.51 -2.78
C LEU A 82 12.32 -5.30 -1.87
N ASP A 83 12.70 -5.55 -0.62
CA ASP A 83 13.17 -4.54 0.33
C ASP A 83 14.68 -4.72 0.57
N PHE A 84 15.47 -3.75 0.12
CA PHE A 84 16.93 -3.77 0.30
C PHE A 84 17.37 -3.25 1.69
N VAL A 85 16.47 -2.63 2.46
CA VAL A 85 16.74 -2.11 3.81
C VAL A 85 16.56 -3.22 4.83
N THR A 86 15.46 -3.95 4.75
CA THR A 86 15.12 -5.04 5.67
C THR A 86 14.63 -6.31 4.95
N PRO A 87 15.52 -7.04 4.23
CA PRO A 87 15.11 -8.13 3.33
C PRO A 87 14.36 -9.30 3.97
N THR A 88 14.55 -9.50 5.28
CA THR A 88 14.01 -10.64 6.04
C THR A 88 13.02 -10.24 7.13
N LYS A 89 12.71 -8.94 7.28
CA LYS A 89 11.83 -8.47 8.34
C LYS A 89 10.51 -8.02 7.74
N PHE A 90 9.41 -8.51 8.31
CA PHE A 90 8.09 -7.97 8.01
C PHE A 90 7.97 -6.61 8.71
N ASP A 91 8.09 -5.50 7.99
CA ASP A 91 7.83 -4.16 8.53
C ASP A 91 7.35 -3.20 7.42
N ASN A 92 7.29 -1.90 7.71
CA ASN A 92 6.79 -0.90 6.75
C ASN A 92 7.91 -0.24 5.92
N ASN A 93 9.15 -0.73 5.95
CA ASN A 93 10.25 -0.13 5.17
C ASN A 93 10.02 -0.23 3.66
N TYR A 94 9.25 -1.22 3.20
CA TYR A 94 8.83 -1.30 1.80
C TYR A 94 8.14 -0.01 1.32
N PHE A 95 7.21 0.53 2.11
CA PHE A 95 6.52 1.78 1.80
C PHE A 95 7.45 2.99 1.83
N LYS A 96 8.42 3.01 2.75
CA LYS A 96 9.46 4.06 2.77
C LYS A 96 10.33 4.02 1.51
N ASN A 97 10.61 2.82 0.99
CA ASN A 97 11.32 2.67 -0.28
C ASN A 97 10.47 3.18 -1.45
N LEU A 98 9.16 2.91 -1.46
CA LEU A 98 8.24 3.44 -2.47
C LEU A 98 8.23 4.98 -2.46
N LEU A 99 8.07 5.62 -1.29
CA LEU A 99 8.11 7.09 -1.16
C LEU A 99 9.43 7.71 -1.65
N ALA A 100 10.53 6.95 -1.55
CA ALA A 100 11.83 7.35 -2.08
C ALA A 100 12.01 7.03 -3.58
N ASN A 101 10.96 6.61 -4.30
CA ASN A 101 10.99 6.13 -5.69
C ASN A 101 11.94 4.93 -5.89
N LYS A 102 12.09 4.08 -4.87
CA LYS A 102 12.99 2.91 -4.85
C LYS A 102 12.24 1.58 -4.76
N GLY A 103 10.95 1.55 -5.07
CA GLY A 103 10.21 0.30 -5.27
C GLY A 103 10.81 -0.50 -6.43
N LEU A 104 10.83 -1.84 -6.34
CA LEU A 104 11.36 -2.68 -7.41
C LEU A 104 10.34 -2.88 -8.53
N LEU A 105 9.09 -3.15 -8.16
CA LEU A 105 8.01 -3.51 -9.08
C LEU A 105 7.25 -2.27 -9.56
N SER A 106 6.98 -2.18 -10.86
CA SER A 106 6.16 -1.10 -11.43
C SER A 106 4.68 -1.22 -11.02
N SER A 107 4.21 -2.42 -10.64
CA SER A 107 2.86 -2.62 -10.12
C SER A 107 2.60 -1.85 -8.83
N ASP A 108 3.64 -1.63 -8.03
CA ASP A 108 3.49 -1.09 -6.68
C ASP A 108 3.59 0.43 -6.68
N GLU A 109 4.27 0.97 -7.69
CA GLU A 109 4.34 2.39 -8.00
C GLU A 109 2.96 3.01 -8.32
N ILE A 110 1.99 2.17 -8.68
CA ILE A 110 0.61 2.62 -8.92
C ILE A 110 -0.03 3.23 -7.67
N LEU A 111 0.44 2.85 -6.46
CA LEU A 111 -0.03 3.40 -5.20
C LEU A 111 0.27 4.90 -5.09
N LEU A 112 1.42 5.34 -5.61
CA LEU A 112 1.85 6.74 -5.57
C LEU A 112 1.38 7.55 -6.78
N THR A 113 1.25 6.90 -7.94
CA THR A 113 1.04 7.61 -9.22
C THR A 113 -0.41 7.73 -9.67
N LYS A 114 -1.31 6.83 -9.22
CA LYS A 114 -2.67 6.74 -9.78
C LYS A 114 -3.69 7.64 -9.09
N ASN A 115 -3.59 7.83 -7.77
CA ASN A 115 -4.56 8.60 -6.99
C ASN A 115 -3.88 9.20 -5.75
N LYS A 116 -4.25 10.43 -5.40
CA LYS A 116 -3.81 11.09 -4.16
C LYS A 116 -4.22 10.31 -2.92
N VAL A 117 -5.43 9.74 -2.90
CA VAL A 117 -5.89 8.96 -1.73
C VAL A 117 -4.97 7.77 -1.45
N SER A 118 -4.49 7.06 -2.47
CA SER A 118 -3.56 5.95 -2.25
C SER A 118 -2.16 6.41 -1.88
N ALA A 119 -1.72 7.58 -2.36
CA ALA A 119 -0.45 8.17 -1.95
C ALA A 119 -0.50 8.59 -0.45
N ASP A 120 -1.58 9.24 -0.03
CA ASP A 120 -1.79 9.66 1.37
C ASP A 120 -1.77 8.44 2.33
N LEU A 121 -2.31 7.29 1.90
CA LEU A 121 -2.24 6.04 2.69
C LEU A 121 -0.80 5.55 2.90
N VAL A 122 0.07 5.71 1.91
CA VAL A 122 1.49 5.33 2.00
C VAL A 122 2.25 6.31 2.89
N GLU A 123 1.96 7.60 2.80
CA GLU A 123 2.62 8.65 3.60
C GLU A 123 2.26 8.57 5.09
N GLU A 124 1.02 8.22 5.43
CA GLU A 124 0.54 8.16 6.82
C GLU A 124 0.76 6.79 7.51
N GLU A 125 1.41 5.84 6.83
CA GLU A 125 1.54 4.45 7.31
C GLU A 125 2.46 4.33 8.54
N LEU A 126 1.84 4.17 9.71
CA LEU A 126 2.54 3.88 10.97
C LEU A 126 2.73 2.37 11.14
N GLU A 127 3.88 1.95 11.68
CA GLU A 127 4.24 0.52 11.77
C GLU A 127 3.21 -0.34 12.53
N TYR A 128 2.62 0.18 13.62
CA TYR A 128 1.56 -0.55 14.34
C TYR A 128 0.32 -0.79 13.48
N PHE A 129 -0.05 0.21 12.68
CA PHE A 129 -1.23 0.16 11.85
C PHE A 129 -1.03 -0.78 10.66
N PHE A 130 0.18 -0.79 10.09
CA PHE A 130 0.58 -1.70 9.04
C PHE A 130 0.27 -3.15 9.38
N TYR A 131 0.74 -3.64 10.53
CA TYR A 131 0.49 -5.04 10.93
C TYR A 131 -1.00 -5.32 11.14
N HIS A 132 -1.72 -4.39 11.77
CA HIS A 132 -3.15 -4.53 12.04
C HIS A 132 -3.96 -4.61 10.73
N SER A 133 -3.76 -3.66 9.83
CA SER A 133 -4.47 -3.54 8.56
C SER A 133 -4.14 -4.68 7.60
N TRP A 134 -2.88 -5.11 7.57
CA TRP A 134 -2.47 -6.28 6.82
C TRP A 134 -3.17 -7.54 7.34
N SER A 135 -3.12 -7.80 8.65
CA SER A 135 -3.76 -8.98 9.27
C SER A 135 -5.25 -9.04 8.98
N CYS A 136 -5.94 -7.90 9.12
CA CYS A 136 -7.36 -7.78 8.84
C CYS A 136 -7.71 -8.06 7.37
N SER A 137 -6.89 -7.59 6.43
CA SER A 137 -7.11 -7.80 4.99
C SER A 137 -6.86 -9.24 4.56
N MET A 138 -5.97 -9.96 5.26
CA MET A 138 -5.66 -11.36 4.95
C MET A 138 -6.65 -12.35 5.58
N ALA A 139 -7.35 -11.98 6.65
CA ALA A 139 -8.25 -12.89 7.36
C ALA A 139 -9.37 -13.50 6.47
N PRO A 140 -10.04 -12.76 5.56
CA PRO A 140 -10.98 -13.35 4.63
C PRO A 140 -10.34 -14.25 3.58
N LEU A 141 -9.11 -13.93 3.13
CA LEU A 141 -8.39 -14.70 2.12
C LEU A 141 -8.00 -16.10 2.63
N GLN A 142 -7.96 -16.30 3.94
CA GLN A 142 -7.67 -17.62 4.53
C GLN A 142 -8.89 -18.57 4.49
N ARG A 143 -10.08 -18.09 4.12
CA ARG A 143 -11.33 -18.87 4.09
C ARG A 143 -11.67 -19.45 2.71
N PHE A 144 -10.74 -19.43 1.75
CA PHE A 144 -10.93 -20.15 0.49
C PHE A 144 -10.92 -21.66 0.73
N GLN A 145 -12.09 -22.27 0.68
CA GLN A 145 -12.25 -23.72 0.86
C GLN A 145 -12.57 -24.40 -0.46
N TRP A 146 -11.86 -25.50 -0.73
CA TRP A 146 -12.25 -26.47 -1.75
C TRP A 146 -13.51 -27.19 -1.28
N GLN A 147 -14.62 -26.97 -1.98
CA GLN A 147 -15.85 -27.70 -1.70
C GLN A 147 -15.92 -28.96 -2.58
N ARG A 148 -16.22 -30.09 -1.95
CA ARG A 148 -16.52 -31.34 -2.68
C ARG A 148 -17.90 -31.21 -3.31
N THR A 149 -17.98 -31.30 -4.63
CA THR A 149 -19.22 -31.36 -5.40
C THR A 149 -19.40 -32.76 -5.98
N SER A 150 -20.58 -33.05 -6.55
CA SER A 150 -20.86 -34.30 -7.27
C SER A 150 -19.96 -34.54 -8.49
N HIS A 151 -19.27 -33.49 -8.98
CA HIS A 151 -18.37 -33.54 -10.14
C HIS A 151 -16.90 -33.34 -9.75
N GLY A 152 -16.56 -33.49 -8.46
CA GLY A 152 -15.20 -33.30 -7.94
C GLY A 152 -15.04 -32.05 -7.08
N PHE A 153 -13.81 -31.62 -6.83
CA PHE A 153 -13.54 -30.41 -6.04
C PHE A 153 -13.73 -29.16 -6.90
N ARG A 154 -14.64 -28.29 -6.48
CA ARG A 154 -14.85 -27.00 -7.12
C ARG A 154 -14.27 -25.91 -6.25
N PHE A 155 -13.47 -25.04 -6.86
CA PHE A 155 -13.10 -23.77 -6.25
C PHE A 155 -14.38 -22.92 -6.19
N MET A 156 -14.98 -22.82 -5.01
CA MET A 156 -16.03 -21.87 -4.75
C MET A 156 -15.38 -20.72 -3.99
N PRO A 157 -15.38 -19.47 -4.51
CA PRO A 157 -15.15 -18.35 -3.62
C PRO A 157 -16.20 -18.53 -2.51
N SER A 158 -15.76 -18.56 -1.24
CA SER A 158 -16.70 -18.47 -0.12
C SER A 158 -17.66 -17.37 -0.49
N THR A 159 -18.97 -17.64 -0.51
CA THR A 159 -19.97 -16.63 -0.84
C THR A 159 -19.53 -15.35 -0.16
N TRP A 160 -19.23 -14.32 -0.96
CA TRP A 160 -18.90 -13.01 -0.43
C TRP A 160 -20.11 -12.62 0.40
N SER A 161 -20.02 -12.90 1.71
CA SER A 161 -21.00 -12.39 2.64
C SER A 161 -20.91 -10.87 2.49
N PRO A 162 -22.05 -10.15 2.48
CA PRO A 162 -22.08 -8.68 2.45
C PRO A 162 -21.14 -8.01 3.47
N THR A 163 -20.70 -8.80 4.46
CA THR A 163 -19.74 -8.46 5.49
C THR A 163 -18.37 -7.97 5.03
N TYR A 164 -17.87 -8.14 3.81
CA TYR A 164 -16.56 -7.50 3.48
C TYR A 164 -16.69 -5.97 3.41
N VAL A 165 -17.72 -5.47 2.73
CA VAL A 165 -18.03 -4.04 2.66
C VAL A 165 -18.49 -3.53 4.03
N GLU A 166 -19.33 -4.30 4.74
CA GLU A 166 -19.81 -3.91 6.08
C GLU A 166 -18.71 -3.99 7.15
N TRP A 167 -17.73 -4.89 7.05
CA TRP A 167 -16.60 -5.01 7.97
C TRP A 167 -15.62 -3.84 7.80
N PHE A 168 -15.35 -3.42 6.55
CA PHE A 168 -14.59 -2.20 6.26
C PHE A 168 -15.35 -0.94 6.70
N GLN A 169 -16.66 -0.88 6.50
CA GLN A 169 -17.50 0.24 6.95
C GLN A 169 -17.69 0.29 8.48
N SER A 170 -17.63 -0.85 9.18
CA SER A 170 -17.76 -0.95 10.64
C SER A 170 -16.46 -0.78 11.43
N ASN A 171 -15.30 -0.68 10.76
CA ASN A 171 -14.01 -0.33 11.36
C ASN A 171 -13.52 1.06 10.87
N PRO A 172 -14.09 2.16 11.39
CA PRO A 172 -13.84 3.53 10.91
C PRO A 172 -12.49 4.13 11.33
N SER A 173 -11.54 3.33 11.83
CA SER A 173 -10.19 3.81 12.17
C SER A 173 -9.45 4.40 10.96
N TYR A 174 -9.83 4.01 9.74
CA TYR A 174 -9.32 4.61 8.49
C TYR A 174 -10.10 5.85 8.02
N SER A 175 -11.37 6.03 8.38
CA SER A 175 -12.21 7.12 7.84
C SER A 175 -12.13 8.43 8.63
N ARG A 176 -11.53 8.43 9.83
CA ARG A 176 -11.50 9.61 10.71
C ARG A 176 -10.32 10.55 10.49
N ARG A 177 -9.26 10.16 9.76
CA ARG A 177 -8.06 11.01 9.65
C ARG A 177 -8.10 11.97 8.46
N SER A 178 -8.79 11.64 7.37
CA SER A 178 -9.02 12.58 6.26
C SER A 178 -9.90 13.78 6.61
N ARG A 179 -10.57 13.77 7.77
CA ARG A 179 -11.42 14.86 8.25
C ARG A 179 -10.70 15.84 9.18
N ARG A 180 -9.37 15.72 9.33
CA ARG A 180 -8.54 16.58 10.19
C ARG A 180 -7.56 17.43 9.37
N GLN A 181 -8.04 18.06 8.30
CA GLN A 181 -7.33 19.18 7.64
C GLN A 181 -8.11 20.51 7.67
N GLU A 182 -9.19 20.61 8.45
CA GLU A 182 -9.81 21.90 8.77
C GLU A 182 -9.91 22.05 10.29
N GLY A 183 -9.00 22.84 10.87
CA GLY A 183 -9.02 23.18 12.30
C GLY A 183 -7.68 23.00 12.99
N GLU A 184 -6.82 24.02 12.85
CA GLU A 184 -5.71 24.34 13.74
C GLU A 184 -6.03 24.07 15.23
N PRO A 185 -5.24 23.26 15.95
CA PRO A 185 -5.19 23.33 17.41
C PRO A 185 -4.10 24.34 17.80
N GLN A 186 -4.54 25.51 18.29
CA GLN A 186 -3.66 26.41 19.03
C GLN A 186 -3.08 25.66 20.24
N TRP A 187 -1.77 25.41 20.21
CA TRP A 187 -1.03 24.99 21.40
C TRP A 187 -0.94 26.18 22.35
N ARG A 188 -1.72 26.14 23.43
CA ARG A 188 -1.55 27.05 24.56
C ARG A 188 -0.29 26.61 25.32
N ASN A 189 0.76 27.42 25.20
CA ASN A 189 1.95 27.35 26.04
C ASN A 189 1.56 27.59 27.50
N THR A 190 1.96 26.68 28.39
CA THR A 190 2.43 27.05 29.73
C THR A 190 3.46 26.02 30.18
N ASP A 191 4.73 26.34 29.91
CA ASP A 191 5.80 25.99 30.83
C ASP A 191 5.56 26.74 32.14
N THR A 192 5.57 26.04 33.28
CA THR A 192 6.13 26.60 34.51
C THR A 192 6.81 25.50 35.30
N PHE A 193 8.08 25.80 35.57
CA PHE A 193 9.09 25.04 36.29
C PHE A 193 8.99 25.37 37.80
N GLY A 194 9.36 24.40 38.65
CA GLY A 194 9.60 24.58 40.10
C GLY A 194 8.36 24.43 40.98
N GLU A 195 8.42 24.01 42.25
CA GLU A 195 9.51 23.64 43.14
C GLU A 195 8.82 23.20 44.45
N THR A 196 9.31 22.14 45.13
CA THR A 196 9.20 21.77 46.57
C THR A 196 7.86 22.00 47.34
N ARG A 197 7.44 21.21 48.33
CA ARG A 197 8.16 20.74 49.54
C ARG A 197 7.14 19.99 50.43
N LYS A 198 7.63 18.96 51.13
CA LYS A 198 7.11 18.29 52.36
C LYS A 198 5.87 17.42 52.24
#